data_AF-A0A534FGK2-F1
#
_entry.id   AF-A0A534FGK2-F1
#
_cell.length_a   1.000
_cell.length_b   1.000
_cell.length_c   1.000
_cell.angle_alpha   90.00
_cell.angle_beta   90.00
_cell.angle_gamma   90.00
#
_symmetry.space_group_name_H-M   'P 1'
#
loop_
_entity.id
_entity.type
_entity.pdbx_description
1 polymer ?
#
loop_
_entity_poly.entity_id
_entity_poly.type
_entity_poly.pdbx_seq_one_letter_code
_entity_poly.pdbx_strand_id
1 'polypeptide(L)' 'MKAMRFVSPGAPLVLTEVSLPSPRGHELLIRVQACGVCRTDLHLLDGELPAIPFPVTPG' A
#
# COMPACT_ATOMS: atom_id res chain seq x y z
N MET A 1 -4.15 6.67 -10.67
CA MET A 1 -3.02 5.74 -10.76
C MET A 1 -3.43 4.47 -10.06
N LYS A 2 -3.01 3.31 -10.57
CA LYS A 2 -3.37 2.03 -9.99
C LYS A 2 -2.52 1.75 -8.75
N ALA A 3 -3.15 1.25 -7.70
CA ALA A 3 -2.50 0.77 -6.49
C ALA A 3 -3.20 -0.51 -6.00
N MET A 4 -2.42 -1.45 -5.48
CA MET A 4 -2.96 -2.60 -4.76
C MET A 4 -3.22 -2.18 -3.31
N ARG A 5 -4.42 -2.43 -2.76
CA ARG A 5 -4.79 -1.94 -1.42
C ARG A 5 -5.41 -3.02 -0.56
N PHE A 6 -5.03 -3.05 0.70
CA PHE A 6 -5.79 -3.71 1.76
C PHE A 6 -6.81 -2.71 2.33
N VAL A 7 -8.07 -3.12 2.39
CA VAL A 7 -9.16 -2.29 2.96
C VAL A 7 -9.35 -2.51 4.46
N SER A 8 -8.96 -3.68 4.96
CA SER A 8 -8.95 -4.08 6.37
C SER A 8 -8.04 -5.32 6.52
N PRO A 9 -7.67 -5.70 7.76
CA PRO A 9 -7.08 -7.02 8.01
C PRO A 9 -7.96 -8.15 7.47
N GLY A 10 -7.34 -9.21 6.97
CA GLY A 10 -7.96 -10.40 6.39
C GLY A 10 -8.66 -10.18 5.04
N ALA A 11 -8.80 -8.94 4.56
CA ALA A 11 -9.43 -8.66 3.28
C ALA A 11 -8.47 -8.96 2.11
N PRO A 12 -9.00 -9.42 0.96
CA PRO A 12 -8.18 -9.63 -0.22
C PRO A 12 -7.53 -8.32 -0.68
N LEU A 13 -6.37 -8.45 -1.34
CA LEU A 13 -5.69 -7.33 -1.96
C LEU A 13 -6.48 -6.86 -3.20
N VAL A 14 -6.88 -5.58 -3.24
CA VAL A 14 -7.75 -5.04 -4.30
C VAL A 14 -7.01 -4.01 -5.15
N LEU A 15 -7.04 -4.19 -6.47
CA LEU A 15 -6.59 -3.17 -7.42
C LEU A 15 -7.55 -1.98 -7.41
N THR A 16 -7.05 -0.80 -7.06
CA THR A 16 -7.84 0.43 -6.89
C THR A 16 -7.22 1.59 -7.66
N GLU A 17 -8.04 2.45 -8.26
CA GLU A 17 -7.58 3.75 -8.78
C GLU A 17 -7.50 4.78 -7.63
N VAL A 18 -6.33 5.41 -7.49
CA VAL A 18 -6.05 6.47 -6.52
C VAL A 18 -5.55 7.74 -7.22
N SER A 19 -5.73 8.90 -6.60
CA SER A 19 -5.19 10.15 -7.13
C SER A 19 -3.66 10.11 -7.20
N LEU A 20 -3.09 10.74 -8.22
CA LEU A 20 -1.63 10.93 -8.28
C LEU A 20 -1.27 12.01 -7.25
N PRO A 21 -0.40 11.73 -6.26
CA PRO A 21 -0.01 12.74 -5.29
C PRO A 21 0.93 13.77 -5.93
N SER A 22 0.83 15.02 -5.47
CA SER A 22 1.78 16.07 -5.82
C SER A 22 2.81 16.18 -4.69
N PRO A 23 4.11 15.92 -4.95
CA PRO A 23 5.14 16.02 -3.93
C PRO A 23 5.30 17.46 -3.43
N ARG A 24 5.64 17.63 -2.15
CA ARG A 24 5.88 18.93 -1.51
C ARG A 24 7.25 18.93 -0.82
N GLY A 25 7.88 20.11 -0.76
CA GLY A 25 9.14 20.30 -0.04
C GLY A 25 10.23 19.34 -0.51
N HIS A 26 10.61 18.39 0.35
CA HIS A 26 11.68 17.40 0.11
C HIS A 26 11.16 16.01 -0.32
N GLU A 27 9.90 15.90 -0.74
CA GLU A 27 9.32 14.65 -1.22
C GLU A 27 9.72 14.33 -2.67
N LEU A 28 9.77 13.04 -3.00
CA LEU A 28 10.00 12.53 -4.35
C LEU A 28 8.79 11.73 -4.82
N LEU A 29 8.38 11.95 -6.07
CA LEU A 29 7.37 11.14 -6.75
C LEU A 29 8.06 10.11 -7.64
N ILE A 30 7.93 8.83 -7.30
CA ILE A 30 8.60 7.72 -8.01
C ILE A 30 7.58 6.94 -8.84
N ARG A 31 7.94 6.66 -10.10
CA ARG A 31 7.20 5.73 -10.94
C ARG A 31 7.67 4.30 -10.68
N VAL A 32 6.90 3.55 -9.90
CA VAL A 32 7.16 2.12 -9.61
C VAL A 32 6.94 1.31 -10.90
N GLN A 33 7.98 0.59 -11.36
CA GLN A 33 7.90 -0.32 -12.52
C GLN A 33 7.56 -1.75 -12.10
N ALA A 34 8.08 -2.17 -10.94
CA ALA A 34 7.82 -3.46 -10.32
C ALA A 34 8.05 -3.36 -8.80
N CYS A 35 7.35 -4.19 -8.03
CA CYS A 35 7.60 -4.43 -6.62
C CYS A 35 7.54 -5.94 -6.34
N GLY A 36 8.16 -6.38 -5.26
CA GLY A 36 8.10 -7.76 -4.78
C GLY A 36 7.25 -7.84 -3.52
N VAL A 37 6.69 -9.02 -3.25
CA VAL A 37 5.96 -9.28 -2.01
C VAL A 37 6.91 -9.92 -1.00
N CYS A 38 7.00 -9.35 0.18
CA CYS A 38 7.77 -9.89 1.29
C CYS A 38 6.84 -10.42 2.40
N ARG A 39 7.44 -11.02 3.44
CA ARG A 39 6.65 -11.54 4.57
C ARG A 39 5.93 -10.43 5.36
N THR A 40 6.48 -9.22 5.39
CA THR A 40 5.83 -8.09 6.07
C THR A 40 4.50 -7.72 5.44
N ASP A 41 4.34 -7.91 4.12
CA ASP A 41 3.06 -7.68 3.44
C ASP A 41 2.00 -8.71 3.88
N LEU A 42 2.42 -9.92 4.23
CA LEU A 42 1.54 -10.94 4.83
C LEU A 42 1.19 -10.60 6.28
N HIS A 43 2.14 -10.11 7.07
CA HIS A 43 1.85 -9.61 8.42
C HIS A 43 0.85 -8.42 8.41
N LEU A 44 0.89 -7.58 7.36
CA LEU A 44 -0.14 -6.55 7.11
C LEU A 44 -1.52 -7.17 6.83
N LEU A 45 -1.58 -8.16 5.96
CA LEU A 45 -2.81 -8.89 5.64
C LEU A 45 -3.40 -9.57 6.89
N ASP A 46 -2.57 -10.21 7.70
CA ASP A 46 -2.99 -10.93 8.91
C ASP A 46 -3.35 -9.99 10.08
N GLY A 47 -3.10 -8.68 9.94
CA GLY A 47 -3.39 -7.68 10.96
C GLY A 47 -2.45 -7.73 12.17
N GLU A 48 -1.24 -8.27 11.99
CA GLU A 48 -0.26 -8.49 13.06
C GLU A 48 0.58 -7.23 13.36
N LEU A 49 0.54 -6.22 12.49
CA LEU A 49 1.25 -4.96 12.70
C LEU A 49 0.38 -3.95 13.47
N PRO A 50 0.90 -3.36 14.57
CA PRO A 50 0.12 -2.42 15.37
C PRO A 50 -0.10 -1.10 14.64
N ALA A 51 -1.27 -0.50 14.86
CA ALA A 51 -1.60 0.87 14.47
C ALA A 51 -1.45 1.21 12.97
N ILE A 52 -1.68 0.23 12.09
CA ILE A 52 -1.69 0.48 10.64
C ILE A 52 -3.02 1.16 10.24
N PRO A 53 -2.98 2.35 9.63
CA PRO A 53 -4.18 3.00 9.10
C PRO A 53 -4.60 2.33 7.79
N PHE A 54 -5.79 1.73 7.79
CA PHE A 54 -6.42 1.24 6.56
C PHE A 54 -7.34 2.31 5.96
N PRO A 55 -7.49 2.37 4.62
CA PRO A 55 -6.89 1.49 3.62
C PRO A 55 -5.42 1.82 3.29
N VAL A 56 -4.58 0.79 3.12
CA VAL A 56 -3.12 0.91 2.93
C VAL A 56 -2.65 0.26 1.63
N THR A 57 -1.63 0.85 0.99
CA THR A 57 -0.87 0.24 -0.12
C THR A 57 0.39 -0.41 0.47
N PRO A 58 0.58 -1.74 0.35
CA PRO A 58 1.80 -2.42 0.80
C PRO A 58 2.99 -2.13 -0.12
N GLY A 59 4.12 -2.81 0.10
CA GLY A 59 5.38 -2.62 -0.65
C GLY A 59 5.29 -2.88 -2.16
#